data_AF-A0A940T434-F1
#
_entry.id   AF-A0A940T434-F1
#
_cell.length_a   1.000
_cell.length_b   1.000
_cell.length_c   1.000
_cell.angle_alpha   90.00
_cell.angle_beta   90.00
_cell.angle_gamma   90.00
#
_symmetry.space_group_name_H-M   'P 1'
#
loop_
_entity.id
_entity.type
_entity.pdbx_description
1 polymer ?
#
loop_
_entity_poly.entity_id
_entity_poly.type
_entity_poly.pdbx_seq_one_letter_code
_entity_poly.pdbx_strand_id
1 'polypeptide(L)'
;MRGSLISLDGTGYQLSAFTAEPDGTLLLRLFNADGDDTPCRIPLGFTVSDVEEVDLRGKPCESGEWKKENEKPAVIIKDGIDTASLQVTIPRFGIRNYKLYR
;
A
#
# COMPACT_ATOMS: atom_id res chain seq x y z
N MET A 1 -4.61 -22.04 -8.29
CA MET A 1 -5.22 -21.11 -7.31
C MET A 1 -5.58 -19.83 -8.03
N ARG A 2 -6.85 -19.40 -8.02
CA ARG A 2 -7.19 -18.01 -8.36
C ARG A 2 -6.98 -17.19 -7.09
N GLY A 3 -5.80 -16.63 -6.92
CA GLY A 3 -5.49 -15.75 -5.78
C GLY A 3 -5.95 -14.32 -6.09
N SER A 4 -6.44 -13.59 -5.08
CA SER A 4 -6.63 -12.14 -5.21
C SER A 4 -5.26 -11.45 -5.31
N LEU A 5 -5.11 -10.47 -6.20
CA LEU A 5 -3.89 -9.67 -6.29
C LEU A 5 -3.72 -8.79 -5.05
N ILE A 6 -4.82 -8.26 -4.51
CA ILE A 6 -4.86 -7.39 -3.33
C ILE A 6 -6.09 -7.78 -2.53
N SER A 7 -5.92 -8.10 -1.25
CA SER A 7 -7.05 -8.44 -0.36
C SER A 7 -7.36 -7.26 0.56
N LEU A 8 -8.53 -6.63 0.38
CA LEU A 8 -8.98 -5.49 1.19
C LEU A 8 -10.10 -5.84 2.17
N ASP A 9 -10.48 -7.11 2.25
CA ASP A 9 -11.58 -7.58 3.11
C ASP A 9 -11.33 -7.20 4.58
N GLY A 10 -12.29 -6.48 5.17
CA GLY A 10 -12.23 -6.07 6.57
C GLY A 10 -11.18 -5.01 6.90
N THR A 11 -10.52 -4.40 5.91
CA THR A 11 -9.50 -3.37 6.13
C THR A 11 -10.05 -1.95 6.29
N GLY A 12 -11.31 -1.72 5.90
CA GLY A 12 -11.90 -0.37 5.84
C GLY A 12 -11.38 0.49 4.69
N TYR A 13 -10.45 -0.04 3.88
CA TYR A 13 -9.85 0.66 2.76
C TYR A 13 -10.46 0.20 1.43
N GLN A 14 -10.49 1.12 0.46
CA GLN A 14 -10.98 0.88 -0.89
C GLN A 14 -9.87 1.10 -1.92
N LEU A 15 -9.81 0.22 -2.91
CA LEU A 15 -8.96 0.38 -4.08
C LEU A 15 -9.60 1.40 -5.03
N SER A 16 -8.94 2.54 -5.24
CA SER A 16 -9.43 3.59 -6.15
C SER A 16 -8.66 3.66 -7.46
N ALA A 17 -7.41 3.20 -7.49
CA ALA A 17 -6.65 3.02 -8.72
C ALA A 17 -5.58 1.93 -8.55
N PHE A 18 -5.31 1.19 -9.62
CA PHE A 18 -4.20 0.24 -9.71
C PHE A 18 -3.69 0.19 -11.15
N THR A 19 -2.45 0.63 -11.37
CA THR A 19 -1.84 0.69 -12.70
C THR A 19 -0.44 0.10 -12.69
N ALA A 20 -0.04 -0.47 -13.83
CA ALA A 20 1.32 -0.93 -14.06
C ALA A 20 2.07 0.11 -14.92
N GLU A 21 3.27 0.46 -14.50
CA GLU A 21 4.15 1.39 -15.20
C GLU A 21 5.05 0.64 -16.21
N PRO A 22 5.59 1.32 -17.25
CA PRO A 22 6.48 0.71 -18.23
C PRO A 22 7.76 0.10 -17.65
N ASP A 23 8.21 0.60 -16.48
CA ASP A 23 9.38 0.09 -15.74
C ASP A 23 9.05 -1.18 -14.91
N GLY A 24 7.82 -1.68 -14.95
CA GLY A 24 7.37 -2.86 -14.22
C GLY A 24 6.92 -2.61 -12.79
N THR A 25 7.02 -1.36 -12.30
CA THR A 25 6.49 -0.97 -10.99
C THR A 25 4.96 -0.84 -11.04
N LEU A 26 4.33 -0.86 -9.87
CA LEU A 26 2.87 -0.77 -9.75
C LEU A 26 2.50 0.46 -8.95
N LEU A 27 1.56 1.27 -9.46
CA LEU A 27 0.96 2.37 -8.73
C LEU A 27 -0.37 1.90 -8.11
N LEU A 28 -0.49 2.09 -6.81
CA LEU A 28 -1.63 1.69 -5.99
C LEU A 28 -2.22 2.93 -5.32
N ARG A 29 -3.52 3.20 -5.48
CA ARG A 29 -4.22 4.26 -4.76
C ARG A 29 -5.29 3.70 -3.85
N LEU A 30 -5.19 4.04 -2.58
CA LEU A 30 -6.10 3.60 -1.53
C LEU A 30 -6.87 4.79 -0.95
N PHE A 31 -8.14 4.56 -0.65
CA PHE A 31 -9.01 5.48 0.07
C PHE A 31 -9.45 4.86 1.40
N ASN A 32 -9.35 5.60 2.49
CA ASN A 32 -9.85 5.16 3.80
C ASN A 32 -11.35 5.45 3.94
N ALA A 33 -12.18 4.41 3.80
CA ALA A 33 -13.64 4.51 3.88
C ALA A 33 -14.19 4.35 5.31
N ASP A 34 -13.52 3.57 6.18
CA ASP A 34 -13.94 3.36 7.58
C ASP A 34 -13.72 4.58 8.46
N GLY A 35 -12.73 5.41 8.13
CA GLY A 35 -12.43 6.64 8.85
C GLY A 35 -11.68 6.44 10.17
N ASP A 36 -11.08 5.28 10.38
CA ASP A 36 -10.09 5.00 11.44
C ASP A 36 -8.67 5.18 10.88
N ASP A 37 -7.76 5.77 11.65
CA ASP A 37 -6.35 5.99 11.27
C ASP A 37 -5.41 4.89 11.79
N THR A 38 -5.96 3.76 12.26
CA THR A 38 -5.17 2.61 12.69
C THR A 38 -4.39 1.99 11.52
N PRO A 39 -3.07 1.70 11.69
CA PRO A 39 -2.28 1.01 10.68
C PRO A 39 -2.92 -0.31 10.25
N CYS A 40 -3.01 -0.52 8.94
CA CYS A 40 -3.64 -1.69 8.35
C CYS A 40 -2.63 -2.54 7.56
N ARG A 41 -2.82 -3.86 7.57
CA ARG A 41 -2.02 -4.81 6.78
C ARG A 41 -2.86 -5.38 5.65
N ILE A 42 -2.41 -5.16 4.42
CA ILE A 42 -3.09 -5.57 3.18
C ILE A 42 -2.30 -6.72 2.56
N PRO A 43 -2.83 -7.96 2.52
CA PRO A 43 -2.18 -9.06 1.83
C PRO A 43 -2.09 -8.82 0.32
N LEU A 44 -0.92 -9.10 -0.25
CA LEU A 44 -0.66 -9.04 -1.68
C LEU A 44 -0.48 -10.45 -2.25
N GLY A 45 -1.12 -10.73 -3.39
CA GLY A 45 -1.00 -12.01 -4.11
C GLY A 45 0.26 -12.12 -4.97
N PHE A 46 1.23 -11.23 -4.79
CA PHE A 46 2.44 -11.13 -5.59
C PHE A 46 3.62 -10.63 -4.74
N THR A 47 4.84 -10.86 -5.22
CA THR A 47 6.07 -10.40 -4.58
C THR A 47 6.26 -8.90 -4.78
N VAL A 48 6.63 -8.22 -3.70
CA VAL A 48 7.02 -6.81 -3.65
C VAL A 48 8.32 -6.72 -2.88
N SER A 49 9.30 -6.03 -3.44
CA SER A 49 10.62 -5.82 -2.84
C SER A 49 10.66 -4.58 -1.95
N ASP A 50 9.93 -3.52 -2.34
CA ASP A 50 9.86 -2.27 -1.59
C ASP A 50 8.56 -1.49 -1.86
N VAL A 51 8.24 -0.51 -1.02
CA VAL A 51 7.12 0.41 -1.18
C VAL A 51 7.51 1.83 -0.85
N GLU A 52 7.03 2.76 -1.68
CA GLU A 52 7.21 4.19 -1.48
C GLU A 52 5.87 4.91 -1.58
N GLU A 53 5.61 5.87 -0.68
CA GLU A 53 4.48 6.78 -0.86
C GLU A 53 4.83 7.87 -1.89
N VAL A 54 3.91 8.10 -2.83
CA VAL A 54 4.10 9.04 -3.93
C VAL A 54 2.93 10.01 -4.08
N ASP A 55 3.19 11.16 -4.71
CA ASP A 55 2.17 12.12 -5.11
C ASP A 55 1.34 11.59 -6.29
N LEU A 56 0.33 12.37 -6.72
CA LEU A 56 -0.53 12.00 -7.86
C LEU A 56 0.21 11.90 -9.21
N ARG A 57 1.46 12.36 -9.29
CA ARG A 57 2.34 12.28 -10.45
C ARG A 57 3.38 11.16 -10.30
N GLY A 58 3.28 10.34 -9.25
CA GLY A 58 4.21 9.24 -9.00
C GLY A 58 5.57 9.69 -8.46
N LYS A 59 5.70 10.91 -7.95
CA LYS A 59 6.95 11.38 -7.33
C LYS A 59 6.96 11.06 -5.83
N PRO A 60 8.11 10.71 -5.24
CA PRO A 60 8.22 10.46 -3.80
C PRO A 60 7.65 11.60 -2.96
N CYS A 61 6.85 11.27 -1.95
CA CYS A 61 6.42 12.23 -0.95
C CYS A 61 7.58 12.57 0.00
N GLU A 62 7.64 13.81 0.47
CA GLU A 62 8.67 14.23 1.42
C GLU A 62 8.46 13.55 2.79
N SER A 63 9.56 13.21 3.46
CA SER A 63 9.58 12.42 4.71
C SER A 63 8.90 13.10 5.92
N GLY A 64 8.52 14.37 5.81
CA GLY A 64 7.95 15.17 6.90
C GLY A 64 6.49 14.89 7.24
N GLU A 65 5.77 14.10 6.45
CA GLU A 65 4.35 13.81 6.70
C GLU A 65 4.11 12.75 7.78
N TRP A 66 5.10 11.91 8.07
CA TRP A 66 4.99 10.80 9.02
C TRP A 66 5.45 11.22 10.41
N LYS A 67 4.57 11.10 11.40
CA LYS A 67 4.89 11.45 12.80
C LYS A 67 5.49 10.27 13.56
N LYS A 68 5.20 9.04 13.12
CA LYS A 68 5.69 7.81 13.73
C LYS A 68 6.18 6.83 12.68
N GLU A 69 7.13 5.98 13.06
CA GLU A 69 7.70 4.98 12.15
C GLU A 69 6.64 3.99 11.62
N ASN A 70 5.67 3.62 12.45
CA ASN A 70 4.59 2.70 12.06
C ASN A 70 3.53 3.33 11.14
N GLU A 71 3.61 4.64 10.88
CA GLU A 71 2.75 5.32 9.91
C GLU A 71 3.33 5.21 8.49
N LYS A 72 4.64 5.06 8.36
CA LYS A 72 5.31 4.87 7.06
C LYS A 72 4.83 3.58 6.39
N PRO A 73 4.67 3.59 5.06
CA PRO A 73 4.37 2.36 4.34
C PRO A 73 5.54 1.39 4.45
N ALA A 74 5.25 0.11 4.62
CA ALA A 74 6.27 -0.92 4.71
C ALA A 74 5.83 -2.23 4.06
N VAL A 75 6.78 -2.92 3.45
CA VAL A 75 6.59 -4.29 2.98
C VAL A 75 6.90 -5.26 4.12
N ILE A 76 5.94 -6.10 4.45
CA ILE A 76 6.08 -7.17 5.44
C ILE A 76 6.12 -8.50 4.73
N ILE A 77 7.27 -9.15 4.76
CA ILE A 77 7.46 -10.52 4.25
C ILE A 77 7.42 -11.46 5.45
N LYS A 78 6.63 -12.53 5.37
CA LYS A 78 6.63 -13.59 6.38
C LYS A 78 7.59 -14.69 5.96
N ASP A 79 8.47 -15.11 6.86
CA ASP A 79 9.40 -16.22 6.61
C ASP A 79 8.67 -17.45 6.08
N GLY A 80 9.16 -17.99 4.95
CA GLY A 80 8.58 -19.17 4.31
C GLY A 80 7.32 -18.93 3.46
N ILE A 81 6.95 -17.68 3.19
CA ILE A 81 5.83 -17.33 2.29
C ILE A 81 6.31 -16.38 1.18
N ASP A 82 6.10 -16.75 -0.09
CA ASP A 82 6.50 -15.96 -1.28
C ASP A 82 5.66 -14.67 -1.50
N THR A 83 4.70 -14.39 -0.62
CA THR A 83 3.75 -13.29 -0.73
C THR A 83 3.99 -12.23 0.34
N ALA A 84 3.95 -10.96 -0.04
CA ALA A 84 4.13 -9.84 0.87
C ALA A 84 2.78 -9.33 1.43
N SER A 85 2.85 -8.58 2.53
CA SER A 85 1.75 -7.74 3.01
C SER A 85 2.21 -6.29 3.04
N LEU A 86 1.37 -5.38 2.57
CA LEU A 86 1.61 -3.94 2.65
C LEU A 86 1.04 -3.41 3.97
N GLN A 87 1.90 -2.85 4.82
CA GLN A 87 1.48 -2.08 5.99
C GLN A 87 1.32 -0.61 5.59
N VAL A 88 0.16 -0.03 5.82
CA VAL A 88 -0.16 1.36 5.47
C VAL A 88 -1.07 2.02 6.50
N THR A 89 -0.89 3.32 6.68
CA THR A 89 -1.72 4.16 7.54
C THR A 89 -2.25 5.32 6.72
N ILE A 90 -3.57 5.42 6.60
CA ILE A 90 -4.24 6.45 5.81
C ILE A 90 -5.13 7.25 6.77
N PRO A 91 -4.98 8.58 6.88
CA PRO A 91 -5.86 9.40 7.70
C PRO A 91 -7.35 9.19 7.35
N ARG A 92 -8.24 9.50 8.29
CA ARG A 92 -9.68 9.43 8.07
C ARG A 92 -10.10 10.15 6.79
N PHE A 93 -10.80 9.42 5.90
CA PHE A 93 -11.22 9.90 4.57
C PHE A 93 -10.07 10.37 3.67
N GLY A 94 -8.84 9.96 3.99
CA GLY A 94 -7.64 10.25 3.24
C GLY A 94 -7.50 9.37 2.00
N ILE A 95 -6.72 9.87 1.04
CA ILE A 95 -6.29 9.14 -0.15
C ILE A 95 -4.77 9.14 -0.14
N ARG A 96 -4.16 7.96 -0.32
CA ARG A 96 -2.71 7.80 -0.45
C ARG A 96 -2.37 7.03 -1.71
N ASN A 97 -1.23 7.36 -2.34
CA ASN A 97 -0.71 6.63 -3.49
C ASN A 97 0.60 5.96 -3.10
N TYR A 98 0.77 4.72 -3.53
CA TYR A 98 1.94 3.92 -3.24
C TYR A 98 2.52 3.40 -4.55
N LYS A 99 3.84 3.51 -4.70
CA LYS A 99 4.60 2.84 -5.74
C LYS A 99 5.16 1.54 -5.15
N LEU A 100 4.82 0.41 -5.75
CA LEU A 100 5.30 -0.92 -5.35
C LEU A 100 6.39 -1.37 -6.31
N TYR A 101 7.53 -1.72 -5.76
CA TYR A 101 8.67 -2.26 -6.49
C TYR A 101 8.62 -3.80 -6.45
N ARG A 102 8.89 -4.46 -7.57
CA ARG A 102 8.85 -5.93 -7.69
C ARG A 102 10.24 -6.53 -7.66
#